data_AF-B5GNR4-F1
#
_entry.id   AF-B5GNR4-F1
#
_cell.length_a   1.000
_cell.length_b   1.000
_cell.length_c   1.000
_cell.angle_alpha   90.00
_cell.angle_beta   90.00
_cell.angle_gamma   90.00
#
_symmetry.space_group_name_H-M   'P 1'
#
loop_
_entity.id
_entity.type
_entity.pdbx_description
1 polymer ?
#
loop_
_entity_poly.entity_id
_entity_poly.type
_entity_poly.pdbx_seq_one_letter_code
_entity_poly.pdbx_strand_id
1 'polypeptide(L)'
;MRDLIVCAFTWALRLLLPAEGRHRTTTHSPAPTPAPVGPLTEPVPASPWTRPWTGPSSATARAIFTAPETHGLTPEQRERFYATAWAENGYDYTYVATSGVHQAHAGACT
;
A
#
# COMPACT_ATOMS: atom_id res chain seq x y z
N MET A 1 -4.42 -21.91 19.72
CA MET A 1 -5.33 -20.79 19.33
C MET A 1 -4.99 -20.27 17.94
N ARG A 2 -3.72 -19.95 17.66
CA ARG A 2 -3.23 -19.53 16.34
C ARG A 2 -3.54 -20.52 15.22
N ASP A 3 -3.45 -21.82 15.50
CA ASP A 3 -3.68 -22.87 14.49
C ASP A 3 -5.14 -22.97 14.07
N LEU A 4 -6.08 -22.71 14.98
CA LEU A 4 -7.52 -22.68 14.65
C LEU A 4 -7.86 -21.50 13.73
N ILE A 5 -7.22 -20.35 13.97
CA ILE A 5 -7.38 -19.16 13.12
C ILE A 5 -6.84 -19.45 11.72
N VAL A 6 -5.65 -20.06 11.63
CA VAL A 6 -5.05 -20.44 10.33
C VAL A 6 -5.94 -21.44 9.61
N CYS A 7 -6.40 -22.50 10.28
CA CYS A 7 -7.27 -23.51 9.67
C CYS A 7 -8.60 -22.92 9.16
N ALA A 8 -9.28 -22.11 9.99
CA ALA A 8 -10.54 -21.48 9.63
C ALA A 8 -10.37 -20.52 8.44
N PHE A 9 -9.30 -19.71 8.45
CA PHE A 9 -9.02 -18.77 7.37
C PHE A 9 -8.68 -19.48 6.07
N THR A 10 -7.88 -20.54 6.12
CA THR A 10 -7.53 -21.34 4.94
C THR A 10 -8.76 -22.02 4.34
N TRP A 11 -9.66 -22.50 5.20
CA TRP A 11 -10.92 -23.11 4.77
C TRP A 11 -11.85 -22.10 4.09
N ALA A 12 -12.00 -20.91 4.69
CA ALA A 12 -12.79 -19.82 4.11
C ALA A 12 -12.23 -19.38 2.75
N LEU A 13 -10.91 -19.20 2.63
CA LEU A 13 -10.27 -18.81 1.37
C LEU A 13 -10.49 -19.82 0.25
N ARG A 14 -10.44 -21.12 0.55
CA ARG A 14 -10.70 -22.18 -0.44
C ARG A 14 -12.14 -22.20 -0.94
N LEU A 15 -13.09 -21.76 -0.11
CA LEU A 15 -14.50 -21.67 -0.50
C LEU A 15 -14.81 -20.39 -1.28
N LEU A 16 -14.16 -19.28 -0.92
CA LEU A 16 -14.43 -17.96 -1.49
C LEU A 16 -13.66 -17.69 -2.79
N LEU A 17 -12.51 -18.32 -3.00
CA LEU A 17 -11.72 -18.18 -4.22
C LEU A 17 -11.69 -19.51 -4.97
N PRO A 18 -12.56 -19.71 -5.99
CA PRO A 18 -12.43 -20.84 -6.89
C PRO A 18 -11.03 -20.81 -7.51
N ALA A 19 -10.28 -21.91 -7.38
CA ALA A 19 -8.93 -22.07 -7.88
C ALA A 19 -8.86 -22.21 -9.42
N GLU A 20 -9.69 -21.47 -10.15
CA GLU A 20 -9.72 -21.42 -11.61
C GLU A 20 -8.92 -20.18 -12.06
N GLY A 21 -7.60 -20.26 -11.88
CA GLY A 21 -6.66 -19.29 -12.41
C GLY A 21 -6.63 -19.34 -13.93
N ARG A 22 -7.58 -18.65 -14.59
CA ARG A 22 -7.45 -18.33 -16.02
C ARG A 22 -6.47 -17.18 -16.17
N HIS A 23 -5.20 -17.52 -16.38
CA HIS A 23 -4.22 -16.60 -16.97
C HIS A 23 -4.79 -16.09 -18.30
N ARG A 24 -5.36 -14.88 -18.30
CA ARG A 24 -5.63 -14.17 -19.54
C ARG A 24 -4.29 -13.67 -20.07
N THR A 25 -3.75 -14.41 -21.03
CA THR A 25 -2.81 -13.91 -22.03
C THR A 25 -3.33 -12.60 -22.60
N THR A 26 -2.43 -11.62 -22.66
CA THR A 26 -2.56 -10.31 -23.28
C THR A 26 -3.34 -10.36 -24.60
N THR A 27 -4.59 -9.90 -24.60
CA THR A 27 -5.29 -9.54 -25.84
C THR A 27 -5.29 -8.03 -25.97
N HIS A 28 -4.58 -7.61 -27.00
CA HIS A 28 -4.45 -6.31 -27.61
C HIS A 28 -5.60 -5.31 -27.36
N SER A 29 -5.19 -4.08 -27.01
CA SER A 29 -5.97 -2.84 -27.06
C SER A 29 -6.89 -2.73 -28.30
N PRO A 30 -8.18 -2.43 -28.15
CA PRO A 30 -8.94 -1.83 -29.23
C PRO A 30 -8.88 -0.30 -29.11
N ALA A 31 -8.47 0.34 -30.21
CA ALA A 31 -8.57 1.79 -30.37
C ALA A 31 -10.01 2.28 -30.13
N PRO A 32 -10.22 3.45 -29.50
CA PRO A 32 -11.55 3.97 -29.28
C PRO A 32 -12.18 4.42 -30.60
N THR A 33 -13.19 3.68 -31.06
CA THR A 33 -14.16 4.15 -32.06
C THR A 33 -15.02 5.26 -31.42
N PRO A 34 -15.23 6.42 -32.06
CA PRO A 34 -16.07 7.47 -31.49
C PRO A 34 -17.55 7.04 -31.55
N ALA A 35 -18.15 6.80 -30.37
CA ALA A 35 -19.57 6.57 -30.22
C ALA A 35 -20.33 7.88 -29.88
N PRO A 36 -21.62 7.98 -30.22
CA PRO A 36 -22.37 9.24 -30.24
C PRO A 36 -22.63 9.77 -28.81
N VAL A 37 -22.66 11.10 -28.70
CA VAL A 37 -22.88 11.86 -27.46
C VAL A 37 -24.24 11.49 -26.82
N GLY A 38 -24.20 10.59 -25.83
CA GLY A 38 -25.27 10.26 -24.89
C GLY A 38 -24.92 10.75 -23.48
N PRO A 39 -25.91 10.85 -22.56
CA PRO A 39 -25.82 11.68 -21.35
C PRO A 39 -24.65 11.29 -20.44
N LEU A 40 -23.96 12.32 -19.93
CA LEU A 40 -22.80 12.27 -19.04
C LEU A 40 -22.90 11.10 -18.05
N THR A 41 -22.15 10.03 -18.33
CA THR A 41 -21.96 8.91 -17.41
C THR A 41 -21.11 9.43 -16.26
N GLU A 42 -21.69 9.57 -15.07
CA GLU A 42 -20.93 9.83 -13.86
C GLU A 42 -19.87 8.73 -13.70
N PRO A 43 -18.59 9.06 -13.44
CA PRO A 43 -17.56 8.05 -13.28
C PRO A 43 -17.90 7.22 -12.04
N VAL A 44 -18.20 5.93 -12.26
CA VAL A 44 -18.33 4.94 -11.19
C VAL A 44 -17.05 5.01 -10.33
N PRO A 45 -17.15 5.17 -9.00
CA PRO A 45 -15.97 5.25 -8.15
C PRO A 45 -15.17 3.96 -8.32
N ALA A 46 -13.94 4.09 -8.83
CA ALA A 46 -13.04 2.96 -8.98
C ALA A 46 -12.81 2.33 -7.61
N SER A 47 -13.04 1.03 -7.50
CA SER A 47 -12.78 0.29 -6.27
C SER A 47 -11.31 0.51 -5.85
N PRO A 48 -11.04 0.85 -4.58
CA PRO A 48 -9.68 1.11 -4.11
C PRO A 48 -8.77 -0.12 -4.28
N TRP A 49 -9.34 -1.31 -4.37
CA TRP A 49 -8.65 -2.59 -4.57
C TRP A 49 -8.21 -2.85 -6.01
N THR A 50 -8.69 -2.05 -6.97
CA THR A 50 -8.32 -2.17 -8.39
C THR A 50 -7.11 -1.31 -8.75
N ARG A 51 -6.76 -0.34 -7.89
CA ARG A 51 -5.64 0.54 -8.13
C ARG A 51 -4.34 -0.16 -7.70
N PRO A 52 -3.30 -0.15 -8.53
CA PRO A 52 -1.97 -0.59 -8.09
C PRO A 52 -1.55 0.17 -6.84
N TRP A 53 -0.99 -0.55 -5.86
CA TRP A 53 -0.42 0.06 -4.65
C TRP A 53 0.66 1.08 -5.04
N THR A 54 0.48 2.33 -4.60
CA THR A 54 1.41 3.44 -4.88
C THR A 54 2.41 3.68 -3.76
N GLY A 55 2.32 2.94 -2.65
CA GLY A 55 3.28 3.02 -1.56
C GLY A 55 4.58 2.26 -1.87
N PRO A 56 5.53 2.24 -0.92
CA PRO A 56 6.80 1.56 -1.13
C PRO A 56 6.63 0.06 -1.23
N SER A 57 7.65 -0.56 -1.81
CA SER A 57 7.75 -2.01 -1.86
C SER A 57 7.81 -2.61 -0.45
N SER A 58 7.34 -3.85 -0.31
CA SER A 58 7.43 -4.59 0.94
C SER A 58 8.88 -4.81 1.41
N ALA A 59 9.82 -4.92 0.46
CA ALA A 59 11.24 -5.02 0.74
C ALA A 59 11.78 -3.73 1.39
N THR A 60 11.42 -2.56 0.84
CA THR A 60 11.78 -1.25 1.40
C THR A 60 11.23 -1.09 2.82
N ALA A 61 9.94 -1.37 3.02
CA ALA A 61 9.32 -1.26 4.34
C ALA A 61 10.00 -2.17 5.37
N ARG A 62 10.33 -3.41 4.98
CA ARG A 62 11.03 -4.35 5.87
C ARG A 62 12.42 -3.86 6.22
N ALA A 63 13.18 -3.35 5.26
CA ALA A 63 14.52 -2.81 5.51
C ALA A 63 14.49 -1.68 6.56
N ILE A 64 13.50 -0.78 6.48
CA ILE A 64 13.33 0.32 7.45
C ILE A 64 12.99 -0.23 8.84
N PHE A 65 12.02 -1.14 8.96
CA PHE A 65 11.57 -1.64 10.26
C PHE A 65 12.53 -2.64 10.93
N THR A 66 13.43 -3.27 10.18
CA THR A 66 14.44 -4.21 10.72
C THR A 66 15.84 -3.61 10.72
N ALA A 67 15.96 -2.30 10.55
CA ALA A 67 17.23 -1.60 10.54
C ALA A 67 17.96 -1.80 11.89
N PRO A 68 19.20 -2.32 11.91
CA PRO A 68 19.92 -2.63 13.16
C PRO A 68 20.10 -1.40 14.06
N GLU A 69 20.13 -0.20 13.48
CA GLU A 69 20.21 1.09 14.17
C GLU A 69 19.05 1.29 15.16
N THR A 70 17.91 0.61 14.95
CA THR A 70 16.72 0.76 15.80
C THR A 70 16.73 -0.12 17.04
N HIS A 71 17.61 -1.12 17.12
CA HIS A 71 17.58 -2.16 18.16
C HIS A 71 17.92 -1.65 19.58
N GLY A 72 18.46 -0.43 19.70
CA GLY A 72 18.74 0.23 20.99
C GLY A 72 17.96 1.52 21.25
N LEU A 73 17.09 1.92 20.32
CA LEU A 73 16.37 3.20 20.42
C LEU A 73 15.15 3.08 21.35
N THR A 74 14.86 4.16 22.08
CA THR A 74 13.56 4.28 22.75
C THR A 74 12.43 4.23 21.71
N PRO A 75 11.20 3.88 22.11
CA PRO A 75 10.07 3.90 21.19
C PRO A 75 9.95 5.22 20.42
N GLU A 76 10.10 6.35 21.08
CA GLU A 76 9.99 7.68 20.46
C GLU A 76 11.12 7.95 19.45
N GLN A 77 12.35 7.57 19.78
CA GLN A 77 13.50 7.72 18.88
C GLN A 77 13.37 6.83 17.65
N ARG A 78 12.82 5.63 17.82
CA ARG A 78 12.56 4.69 16.73
C ARG A 78 11.47 5.17 15.80
N GLU A 79 10.38 5.73 16.33
CA GLU A 79 9.35 6.35 15.48
C GLU A 79 9.89 7.55 14.70
N ARG A 80 10.76 8.37 15.30
CA ARG A 80 11.46 9.45 14.57
C ARG A 80 12.36 8.90 13.47
N PHE A 81 13.12 7.84 13.75
CA PHE A 81 13.95 7.17 12.76
C PHE A 81 13.11 6.68 11.59
N TYR A 82 11.97 6.03 11.86
CA TYR A 82 11.05 5.62 10.80
C TYR A 82 10.54 6.83 10.02
N ALA A 83 10.04 7.87 10.69
CA ALA A 83 9.54 9.05 10.01
C ALA A 83 10.57 9.65 9.03
N THR A 84 11.84 9.75 9.45
CA THR A 84 12.93 10.21 8.58
C THR A 84 13.19 9.24 7.43
N ALA A 85 13.34 7.94 7.69
CA ALA A 85 13.63 6.96 6.65
C ALA A 85 12.51 6.87 5.60
N TRP A 86 11.25 6.98 6.01
CA TRP A 86 10.11 7.03 5.09
C TRP A 86 10.10 8.34 4.28
N ALA A 87 10.39 9.48 4.90
CA ALA A 87 10.50 10.76 4.22
C ALA A 87 11.62 10.79 3.16
N GLU A 88 12.77 10.17 3.44
CA GLU A 88 13.87 10.00 2.46
C GLU A 88 13.45 9.16 1.26
N ASN A 89 12.50 8.23 1.44
CA ASN A 89 11.91 7.47 0.34
C ASN A 89 10.76 8.22 -0.36
N GLY A 90 10.49 9.48 0.01
CA GLY A 90 9.43 10.30 -0.56
C GLY A 90 8.03 9.98 -0.04
N TYR A 91 7.92 9.26 1.08
CA TYR A 91 6.65 8.89 1.69
C TYR A 91 6.44 9.62 3.00
N ASP A 92 5.25 10.20 3.17
CA ASP A 92 4.85 10.79 4.44
C ASP A 92 4.49 9.68 5.43
N TYR A 93 5.16 9.67 6.58
CA TYR A 93 4.91 8.73 7.67
C TYR A 93 4.17 9.45 8.79
N THR A 94 2.94 9.00 9.06
CA THR A 94 2.01 9.66 9.97
C THR A 94 2.39 9.45 11.44
N TYR A 95 3.52 10.01 11.86
CA TYR A 95 3.95 10.07 13.25
C TYR A 95 3.75 11.49 13.81
N VAL A 96 2.90 11.60 14.84
CA VAL A 96 2.69 12.87 15.56
C VAL A 96 3.53 12.84 16.84
N ALA A 97 4.61 13.62 16.86
CA ALA A 97 5.41 13.79 18.06
C ALA A 97 4.61 14.59 19.10
N THR A 98 4.52 14.10 20.33
CA THR A 98 3.66 14.66 21.38
C THR A 98 4.16 15.96 22.02
N SER A 99 5.33 16.49 21.67
CA SER A 99 5.72 17.89 21.98
C SER A 99 7.03 18.30 21.29
N GLY A 100 7.07 19.53 20.77
CA GLY A 100 8.31 20.28 20.52
C GLY A 100 9.22 19.85 19.35
N VAL A 101 8.82 18.93 18.47
CA VAL A 101 9.65 18.47 17.35
C VAL A 101 8.98 18.77 16.02
N HIS A 102 9.71 19.41 15.10
CA HIS A 102 9.27 19.68 13.73
C HIS A 102 9.11 18.36 12.96
N GLN A 103 7.92 18.12 12.40
CA GLN A 103 7.73 17.03 11.44
C GLN A 103 8.48 17.35 10.15
N ALA A 104 9.28 16.41 9.66
CA ALA A 104 9.90 16.53 8.35
C ALA A 104 8.87 16.11 7.30
N HIS A 105 8.17 17.07 6.69
CA HIS A 105 7.40 16.81 5.49
C HIS A 105 8.35 16.75 4.29
N ALA A 106 8.38 15.62 3.60
CA ALA A 106 9.01 15.52 2.30
C ALA A 106 8.17 16.33 1.30
N GLY A 107 8.55 17.59 1.08
CA GLY A 107 8.00 18.40 0.00
C GLY A 107 8.41 17.78 -1.33
N ALA A 108 7.45 17.22 -2.06
CA ALA A 108 7.67 16.80 -3.44
C ALA A 108 7.88 18.05 -4.31
N CYS A 109 9.09 18.25 -4.81
CA CYS A 109 9.34 19.21 -5.89
C CYS A 109 8.70 18.66 -7.17
N THR A 110 7.59 19.26 -7.59
CA THR A 110 7.01 19.13 -8.93
C THR A 110 7.69 20.06 -9.91
#